data_AF-A0A3B4CRM3-F1
#
_entry.id   AF-A0A3B4CRM3-F1
#
_cell.length_a   1.000
_cell.length_b   1.000
_cell.length_c   1.000
_cell.angle_alpha   90.00
_cell.angle_beta   90.00
_cell.angle_gamma   90.00
#
_symmetry.space_group_name_H-M   'P 1'
#
loop_
_entity.id
_entity.type
_entity.pdbx_description
1 polymer ?
#
loop_
_entity_poly.entity_id
_entity_poly.type
_entity_poly.pdbx_seq_one_letter_code
_entity_poly.pdbx_strand_id
1 'polypeptide(L)'
;AINLLLSLNIQISLFAYLCIYFVSVKTSETDELQVQTVKCGENVTIKCHPDFIKGKEHVLAWYKQSSGKLPELIVRTSDNNANVRVADTFKQRFRLTAGEEKFELSIIKTVEEDAGTYLCVKTKQSVIEGFLQNMGKV
;
A
#
# COMPACT_ATOMS: atom_id res chain seq x y z
N ALA A 1 -45.79 4.34 -37.20
CA ALA A 1 -44.94 5.49 -36.83
C ALA A 1 -44.92 5.72 -35.31
N ILE A 2 -46.07 6.02 -34.67
CA ILE A 2 -46.16 6.35 -33.24
C ILE A 2 -45.61 5.24 -32.32
N ASN A 3 -45.95 3.98 -32.57
CA ASN A 3 -45.47 2.84 -31.76
C ASN A 3 -43.95 2.63 -31.82
N LEU A 4 -43.31 2.98 -32.95
CA LEU A 4 -41.85 2.93 -33.07
C LEU A 4 -41.19 4.06 -32.27
N LEU A 5 -41.78 5.26 -32.29
CA LEU A 5 -41.27 6.40 -31.51
C LEU A 5 -41.38 6.15 -30.01
N LEU A 6 -42.48 5.54 -29.56
CA LEU A 6 -42.65 5.13 -28.16
C LEU A 6 -41.62 4.06 -27.76
N SER A 7 -41.41 3.05 -28.60
CA SER A 7 -40.40 2.01 -28.36
C SER A 7 -38.97 2.57 -28.28
N LEU A 8 -38.63 3.54 -29.16
CA LEU A 8 -37.32 4.18 -29.16
C LEU A 8 -37.10 5.04 -27.89
N ASN A 9 -38.10 5.81 -27.46
CA ASN A 9 -38.03 6.62 -26.25
C ASN A 9 -37.86 5.76 -24.98
N ILE A 10 -38.53 4.61 -24.90
CA ILE A 10 -38.39 3.66 -23.79
C ILE A 10 -36.96 3.10 -23.75
N GLN A 11 -36.41 2.73 -24.91
CA GLN A 11 -35.04 2.20 -24.99
C GLN A 11 -33.99 3.24 -24.59
N ILE A 12 -34.16 4.50 -25.02
CA ILE A 12 -33.29 5.63 -24.63
C ILE A 12 -33.36 5.87 -23.12
N SER A 13 -34.56 5.85 -22.53
CA SER A 13 -34.74 6.04 -21.09
C SER A 13 -34.12 4.91 -20.26
N LEU A 14 -34.28 3.66 -20.70
CA LEU A 14 -33.62 2.49 -20.08
C LEU A 14 -32.10 2.58 -20.17
N PHE A 15 -31.57 2.98 -21.33
CA PHE A 15 -30.13 3.15 -21.51
C PHE A 15 -29.59 4.29 -20.64
N ALA A 16 -30.29 5.42 -20.55
CA ALA A 16 -29.92 6.54 -19.67
C ALA A 16 -29.92 6.13 -18.20
N TYR A 17 -30.93 5.36 -17.75
CA TYR A 17 -31.00 4.85 -16.39
C TYR A 17 -29.85 3.89 -16.09
N LEU A 18 -29.55 2.97 -17.02
CA LEU A 18 -28.41 2.07 -16.92
C LEU A 18 -27.08 2.83 -16.84
N CYS A 19 -26.90 3.87 -17.67
CA CYS A 19 -25.73 4.74 -17.62
C CYS A 19 -25.58 5.45 -16.26
N ILE A 20 -26.67 5.95 -15.67
CA ILE A 20 -26.65 6.59 -14.35
C ILE A 20 -26.22 5.59 -13.26
N TYR A 21 -26.66 4.33 -13.36
CA TYR A 21 -26.22 3.26 -12.47
C TYR A 21 -24.71 2.96 -12.61
N PHE A 22 -24.19 2.90 -13.84
CA PHE A 22 -22.77 2.69 -14.10
C PHE A 22 -21.88 3.87 -13.65
N VAL A 23 -22.36 5.11 -13.78
CA VAL A 23 -21.64 6.32 -13.31
C VAL A 23 -21.63 6.42 -11.77
N SER A 24 -22.60 5.82 -11.08
CA SER A 24 -22.69 5.82 -9.62
C SER A 24 -21.75 4.83 -8.92
N VAL A 25 -20.90 4.13 -9.67
CA VAL A 25 -19.76 3.40 -9.08
C VAL A 25 -18.83 4.45 -8.48
N LYS A 26 -18.97 4.70 -7.18
CA LYS A 26 -17.98 5.41 -6.40
C LYS A 26 -16.67 4.64 -6.56
N THR A 27 -15.73 5.18 -7.31
CA THR A 27 -14.32 4.85 -7.11
C THR A 27 -14.04 5.17 -5.65
N SER A 28 -13.88 4.15 -4.81
CA SER A 28 -13.20 4.30 -3.53
C SER A 28 -11.93 5.08 -3.85
N GLU A 29 -11.67 6.18 -3.14
CA GLU A 29 -10.41 6.92 -3.24
C GLU A 29 -9.30 5.87 -3.29
N THR A 30 -8.74 5.71 -4.48
CA THR A 30 -7.72 4.71 -4.72
C THR A 30 -6.47 5.41 -4.24
N ASP A 31 -5.86 4.89 -3.16
CA ASP A 31 -4.59 5.40 -2.62
C ASP A 31 -3.68 5.78 -3.79
N GLU A 32 -3.48 7.09 -3.98
CA GLU A 32 -2.78 7.61 -5.14
C GLU A 32 -1.34 7.09 -5.07
N LEU A 33 -0.96 6.25 -6.04
CA LEU A 33 0.39 5.70 -6.10
C LEU A 33 1.38 6.85 -6.24
N GLN A 34 2.12 7.14 -5.17
CA GLN A 34 3.10 8.21 -5.19
C GLN A 34 4.35 7.75 -5.93
N VAL A 35 4.64 8.40 -7.06
CA VAL A 35 5.87 8.18 -7.83
C VAL A 35 6.91 9.18 -7.38
N GLN A 36 8.07 8.67 -6.94
CA GLN A 36 9.20 9.50 -6.51
C GLN A 36 10.46 9.10 -7.29
N THR A 37 11.01 10.04 -8.05
CA THR A 37 12.28 9.87 -8.77
C THR A 37 13.39 10.55 -7.99
N VAL A 38 14.48 9.83 -7.75
CA VAL A 38 15.63 10.29 -6.95
C VAL A 38 16.91 9.94 -7.66
N LYS A 39 17.92 10.81 -7.62
CA LYS A 39 19.22 10.49 -8.21
C LYS A 39 20.00 9.55 -7.29
N CYS A 40 20.80 8.66 -7.87
CA CYS A 40 21.70 7.83 -7.09
C CYS A 40 22.63 8.69 -6.21
N GLY A 41 22.86 8.26 -4.98
CA GLY A 41 23.65 8.94 -3.98
C GLY A 41 22.87 9.95 -3.13
N GLU A 42 21.65 10.33 -3.52
CA GLU A 42 20.78 11.18 -2.71
C GLU A 42 20.08 10.38 -1.60
N ASN A 43 19.56 11.08 -0.60
CA ASN A 43 18.71 10.47 0.42
C ASN A 43 17.24 10.63 0.01
N VAL A 44 16.43 9.64 0.36
CA VAL A 44 14.98 9.69 0.12
C VAL A 44 14.21 9.28 1.37
N THR A 45 13.05 9.88 1.57
CA THR A 45 12.08 9.47 2.59
C THR A 45 10.76 9.16 1.93
N ILE A 46 10.27 7.96 2.19
CA ILE A 46 9.01 7.39 1.71
C ILE A 46 8.02 7.42 2.86
N LYS A 47 6.85 8.01 2.64
CA LYS A 47 5.85 8.23 3.67
C LYS A 47 4.78 7.16 3.63
N CYS A 48 4.34 6.72 4.80
CA CYS A 48 3.11 5.94 4.95
C CYS A 48 1.95 6.91 5.20
N HIS A 49 0.78 6.63 4.62
CA HIS A 49 -0.39 7.47 4.82
C HIS A 49 -0.85 7.42 6.29
N PRO A 50 -1.05 8.58 6.98
CA PRO A 50 -1.33 8.60 8.41
C PRO A 50 -2.53 7.78 8.88
N ASP A 51 -3.54 7.60 8.03
CA ASP A 51 -4.72 6.81 8.37
C ASP A 51 -4.43 5.31 8.53
N PHE A 52 -3.33 4.82 7.96
CA PHE A 52 -2.85 3.45 8.16
C PHE A 52 -2.06 3.27 9.46
N ILE A 53 -1.63 4.35 10.12
CA ILE A 53 -0.73 4.30 11.27
C ILE A 53 -1.51 4.16 12.58
N LYS A 54 -2.73 4.72 12.64
CA LYS A 54 -3.56 4.77 13.85
C LYS A 54 -4.08 3.39 14.26
N GLY A 55 -4.15 3.12 15.56
CA GLY A 55 -4.81 1.92 16.13
C GLY A 55 -3.86 1.04 16.95
N LYS A 56 -4.41 0.35 17.96
CA LYS A 56 -3.68 -0.58 18.84
C LYS A 56 -3.70 -2.00 18.27
N GLU A 57 -2.79 -2.87 18.73
CA GLU A 57 -2.75 -4.30 18.38
C GLU A 57 -2.47 -4.62 16.90
N HIS A 58 -1.92 -3.65 16.17
CA HIS A 58 -1.49 -3.81 14.79
C HIS A 58 0.01 -3.76 14.67
N VAL A 59 0.55 -4.57 13.77
CA VAL A 59 1.91 -4.47 13.28
C VAL A 59 1.92 -3.60 12.04
N LEU A 60 2.84 -2.65 12.02
CA LEU A 60 3.19 -1.87 10.85
C LEU A 60 4.47 -2.43 10.24
N ALA A 61 4.50 -2.55 8.92
CA ALA A 61 5.64 -3.07 8.19
C ALA A 61 5.85 -2.32 6.88
N TRP A 62 7.12 -2.22 6.49
CA TRP A 62 7.52 -1.81 5.16
C TRP A 62 8.04 -3.01 4.38
N TYR A 63 7.55 -3.15 3.15
CA TYR A 63 8.07 -4.10 2.18
C TYR A 63 8.62 -3.35 0.96
N LYS A 64 9.66 -3.92 0.35
CA LYS A 64 10.16 -3.50 -0.96
C LYS A 64 9.80 -4.57 -1.97
N GLN A 65 9.22 -4.17 -3.09
CA GLN A 65 9.02 -5.02 -4.25
C GLN A 65 9.84 -4.49 -5.42
N SER A 66 10.95 -5.15 -5.71
CA SER A 66 11.70 -4.91 -6.95
C SER A 66 10.96 -5.54 -8.15
N SER A 67 11.21 -5.02 -9.35
CA SER A 67 10.57 -5.50 -10.57
C SER A 67 10.74 -7.01 -10.75
N GLY A 68 9.63 -7.71 -10.97
CA GLY A 68 9.60 -9.18 -11.15
C GLY A 68 9.89 -10.01 -9.89
N LYS A 69 10.02 -9.39 -8.71
CA LYS A 69 10.28 -10.09 -7.44
C LYS A 69 9.08 -10.04 -6.49
N LEU A 70 9.07 -10.97 -5.53
CA LEU A 70 8.14 -10.94 -4.41
C LEU A 70 8.49 -9.81 -3.43
N PRO A 71 7.52 -9.24 -2.70
CA PRO A 71 7.80 -8.26 -1.66
C PRO A 71 8.71 -8.80 -0.56
N GLU A 72 9.78 -8.08 -0.26
CA GLU A 72 10.76 -8.40 0.77
C GLU A 72 10.54 -7.52 2.00
N LEU A 73 10.52 -8.12 3.19
CA LEU A 73 10.34 -7.39 4.44
C LEU A 73 11.58 -6.53 4.74
N ILE A 74 11.39 -5.21 4.83
CA ILE A 74 12.44 -4.25 5.20
C ILE A 74 12.48 -4.11 6.72
N VAL A 75 11.33 -3.73 7.28
CA VAL A 75 11.19 -3.41 8.70
C VAL A 75 9.77 -3.66 9.15
N ARG A 76 9.61 -4.10 10.40
CA ARG A 76 8.31 -4.21 11.07
C ARG A 76 8.39 -3.78 12.51
N THR A 77 7.27 -3.36 13.06
CA THR A 77 7.10 -3.22 14.50
C THR A 77 6.96 -4.59 15.17
N SER A 78 7.19 -4.61 16.48
CA SER A 78 6.94 -5.77 17.34
C SER A 78 6.63 -5.36 18.76
N ASP A 79 6.18 -6.34 19.56
CA ASP A 79 5.93 -6.19 20.99
C ASP A 79 4.96 -5.01 21.24
N ASN A 80 3.79 -5.05 20.58
CA ASN A 80 2.78 -3.99 20.59
C ASN A 80 3.32 -2.61 20.17
N ASN A 81 4.14 -2.58 19.11
CA ASN A 81 4.79 -1.37 18.60
C ASN A 81 5.83 -0.75 19.53
N ALA A 82 6.23 -1.44 20.60
CA ALA A 82 7.31 -0.98 21.47
C ALA A 82 8.70 -1.12 20.83
N ASN A 83 8.85 -2.08 19.90
CA ASN A 83 10.14 -2.39 19.28
C ASN A 83 10.03 -2.36 17.74
N VAL A 84 11.19 -2.20 17.10
CA VAL A 84 11.34 -2.20 15.64
C VAL A 84 12.38 -3.25 15.25
N ARG A 85 12.03 -4.09 14.26
CA ARG A 85 12.92 -5.11 13.70
C ARG A 85 13.17 -4.80 12.22
N VAL A 86 14.40 -4.40 11.91
CA VAL A 86 14.89 -4.19 10.54
C VAL A 86 15.61 -5.46 10.08
N ALA A 87 15.30 -5.95 8.87
CA ALA A 87 15.96 -7.10 8.28
C ALA A 87 17.43 -6.77 7.97
N ASP A 88 18.33 -7.75 8.17
CA ASP A 88 19.78 -7.54 8.14
C ASP A 88 20.28 -6.88 6.84
N THR A 89 19.73 -7.32 5.70
CA THR A 89 20.02 -6.78 4.36
C THR A 89 19.82 -5.27 4.26
N PHE A 90 18.91 -4.70 5.05
CA PHE A 90 18.53 -3.28 4.97
C PHE A 90 19.16 -2.41 6.06
N LYS A 91 19.72 -3.01 7.12
CA LYS A 91 20.22 -2.29 8.31
C LYS A 91 21.28 -1.22 8.01
N GLN A 92 22.06 -1.36 6.95
CA GLN A 92 23.14 -0.40 6.67
C GLN A 92 22.61 0.97 6.22
N ARG A 93 21.63 1.00 5.31
CA ARG A 93 21.19 2.25 4.64
C ARG A 93 19.75 2.64 4.91
N PHE A 94 18.90 1.71 5.36
CA PHE A 94 17.50 1.97 5.62
C PHE A 94 17.27 2.36 7.07
N ARG A 95 16.47 3.39 7.31
CA ARG A 95 16.12 3.92 8.63
C ARG A 95 14.62 4.10 8.73
N LEU A 96 14.06 3.81 9.91
CA LEU A 96 12.65 4.03 10.19
C LEU A 96 12.51 5.24 11.12
N THR A 97 11.60 6.14 10.78
CA THR A 97 11.10 7.18 11.67
C THR A 97 9.66 6.84 12.04
N ALA A 98 9.43 6.43 13.28
CA ALA A 98 8.12 6.02 13.77
C ALA A 98 7.64 6.89 14.94
N GLY A 99 6.34 7.19 14.98
CA GLY A 99 5.65 7.94 16.02
C GLY A 99 4.13 7.77 15.87
N GLU A 100 3.33 8.50 16.65
CA GLU A 100 1.86 8.34 16.65
C GLU A 100 1.21 8.54 15.27
N GLU A 101 1.77 9.44 14.45
CA GLU A 101 1.25 9.78 13.11
C GLU A 101 2.29 9.56 12.00
N LYS A 102 3.43 8.93 12.32
CA LYS A 102 4.54 8.76 11.38
C LYS A 102 5.03 7.32 11.35
N PHE A 103 5.26 6.84 10.14
CA PHE A 103 5.88 5.55 9.87
C PHE A 103 6.64 5.65 8.55
N GLU A 104 7.67 6.51 8.55
CA GLU A 104 8.39 6.92 7.36
C GLU A 104 9.67 6.09 7.19
N LEU A 105 9.93 5.63 5.97
CA LEU A 105 11.13 4.87 5.62
C LEU A 105 12.12 5.79 4.90
N SER A 106 13.32 5.95 5.45
CA SER A 106 14.40 6.71 4.82
C SER A 106 15.48 5.78 4.27
N ILE A 107 15.93 6.05 3.05
CA ILE A 107 17.05 5.37 2.39
C ILE A 107 18.19 6.36 2.24
N ILE A 108 19.35 6.02 2.81
CA ILE A 108 20.56 6.84 2.75
C ILE A 108 21.39 6.43 1.53
N LYS A 109 21.82 7.41 0.73
CA LYS A 109 22.64 7.22 -0.47
C LYS A 109 22.07 6.13 -1.38
N THR A 110 21.00 6.47 -2.08
CA THR A 110 20.28 5.56 -2.98
C THR A 110 21.20 4.97 -4.06
N VAL A 111 20.93 3.73 -4.44
CA VAL A 111 21.55 3.03 -5.57
C VAL A 111 20.47 2.54 -6.54
N GLU A 112 20.85 2.11 -7.74
CA GLU A 112 19.90 1.65 -8.76
C GLU A 112 19.06 0.47 -8.26
N GLU A 113 19.66 -0.43 -7.47
CA GLU A 113 18.95 -1.57 -6.90
C GLU A 113 17.85 -1.16 -5.92
N ASP A 114 17.88 0.07 -5.38
CA ASP A 114 16.82 0.60 -4.50
C ASP A 114 15.53 0.92 -5.25
N ALA A 115 15.54 0.95 -6.58
CA ALA A 115 14.34 1.12 -7.38
C ALA A 115 13.33 -0.01 -7.13
N GLY A 116 12.07 0.36 -6.92
CA GLY A 116 10.99 -0.59 -6.68
C GLY A 116 9.77 0.08 -6.04
N THR A 117 8.74 -0.73 -5.82
CA THR A 117 7.53 -0.32 -5.12
C THR A 117 7.72 -0.54 -3.63
N TYR A 118 7.42 0.47 -2.82
CA TYR A 118 7.49 0.39 -1.36
C TYR A 118 6.09 0.34 -0.78
N LEU A 119 5.80 -0.69 0.00
CA LEU A 119 4.46 -0.99 0.52
C LEU A 119 4.45 -0.79 2.04
N CYS A 120 3.62 0.13 2.53
CA CYS A 120 3.30 0.25 3.95
C CYS A 120 2.11 -0.66 4.26
N VAL A 121 2.30 -1.62 5.16
CA VAL A 121 1.29 -2.63 5.50
C VAL A 121 0.94 -2.54 6.97
N LYS A 122 -0.35 -2.51 7.26
CA LYS A 122 -0.91 -2.62 8.61
C LYS A 122 -1.64 -3.96 8.72
N THR A 123 -1.29 -4.77 9.70
CA THR A 123 -1.94 -6.07 9.93
C THR A 123 -2.15 -6.32 11.42
N LYS A 124 -3.12 -7.17 11.78
CA LYS A 124 -3.32 -7.57 13.17
C LYS A 124 -2.19 -8.50 13.61
N GLN A 125 -1.72 -8.35 14.84
CA GLN A 125 -0.64 -9.18 15.41
C GLN A 125 -0.92 -10.69 15.26
N SER A 126 -2.14 -11.12 15.52
CA SER A 126 -2.57 -12.54 15.41
C SER A 126 -2.46 -13.13 14.01
N VAL A 127 -2.55 -12.30 12.95
CA VAL A 127 -2.44 -12.75 11.56
C VAL A 127 -0.98 -13.03 11.18
N ILE A 128 -0.03 -12.23 11.70
CA ILE A 128 1.40 -12.47 11.48
C ILE A 128 1.87 -13.75 12.15
N GLU A 129 1.41 -14.01 13.39
CA GLU A 129 1.75 -15.23 14.11
C GLU A 129 1.31 -16.47 13.32
N GLY A 130 0.10 -16.45 12.75
CA GLY A 130 -0.36 -17.51 11.85
C GLY A 130 0.46 -17.65 10.56
N PHE A 131 0.89 -16.54 9.95
CA PHE A 131 1.67 -16.57 8.70
C PHE A 131 3.11 -17.08 8.91
N LEU A 132 3.78 -16.64 9.99
CA LEU A 132 5.14 -17.08 10.33
C LEU A 132 5.18 -18.56 10.75
N GLN A 133 4.14 -19.06 11.41
CA GLN A 133 4.06 -20.47 11.82
C GLN A 133 3.90 -21.44 10.63
N ASN A 134 3.39 -20.95 9.49
CA ASN A 134 3.20 -21.73 8.26
C ASN A 134 4.43 -21.72 7.32
N MET A 135 5.26 -20.68 7.37
CA MET A 135 6.49 -20.59 6.55
C MET A 135 7.67 -21.43 7.10
N GLY A 136 7.54 -22.00 8.30
CA GLY A 136 8.50 -22.98 8.86
C GLY A 136 8.17 -24.45 8.55
N LYS A 137 7.22 -24.72 7.63
CA LYS A 137 6.70 -26.05 7.31
C LYS A 137 6.64 -26.37 5.80
N VAL A 138 7.48 -25.74 4.99
CA VAL A 138 7.72 -26.17 3.60
C VAL A 138 9.14 -26.70 3.48
#